data_AF-A0A3D4PV97-F1
#
_entry.id   AF-A0A3D4PV97-F1
#
_cell.length_a   1.000
_cell.length_b   1.000
_cell.length_c   1.000
_cell.angle_alpha   90.00
_cell.angle_beta   90.00
_cell.angle_gamma   90.00
#
_symmetry.space_group_name_H-M   'P 1'
#
loop_
_entity.id
_entity.type
_entity.pdbx_description
1 polymer ?
#
loop_
_entity_poly.entity_id
_entity_poly.type
_entity_poly.pdbx_seq_one_letter_code
_entity_poly.pdbx_strand_id
1 'polypeptide(L)'
;MAEKKPATLGIIAFALGIVALVVAPILGGISGYQVGFGLPSVVEHIDQAADDLSFLSPVRDQVLLGEIGFWAGTLTGIAAIVLGIMAIAKRQGRGWGITALVLGVVAPAIFFTALSVMLAAGAGAGAVSFYGS
;
A
#
# COMPACT_ATOMS: atom_id res chain seq x y z
N MET A 1 34.48 26.32 -14.01
CA MET A 1 33.08 25.88 -14.07
C MET A 1 32.88 24.84 -12.97
N ALA A 2 31.93 25.01 -12.06
CA ALA A 2 31.72 24.03 -10.98
C ALA A 2 31.11 22.74 -11.56
N GLU A 3 31.74 21.60 -11.28
CA GLU A 3 31.27 20.29 -11.74
C GLU A 3 29.88 20.01 -11.16
N LYS A 4 28.88 19.83 -12.04
CA LYS A 4 27.49 19.62 -11.66
C LYS A 4 27.36 18.20 -11.10
N LYS A 5 27.25 18.08 -9.78
CA LYS A 5 27.09 16.78 -9.12
C LYS A 5 25.90 16.00 -9.72
N PRO A 6 26.04 14.69 -9.99
CA PRO A 6 25.00 13.90 -10.63
C PRO A 6 23.74 13.82 -9.75
N ALA A 7 22.57 13.89 -10.38
CA ALA A 7 21.26 13.91 -9.72
C ALA A 7 20.72 12.50 -9.37
N THR A 8 21.55 11.46 -9.51
CA THR A 8 21.16 10.05 -9.40
C THR A 8 20.43 9.75 -8.10
N LEU A 9 20.91 10.30 -6.97
CA LEU A 9 20.34 10.03 -5.66
C LEU A 9 18.89 10.56 -5.54
N GLY A 10 18.65 11.78 -6.00
CA GLY A 10 17.30 12.36 -6.06
C GLY A 10 16.37 11.57 -7.00
N ILE A 11 16.86 11.15 -8.16
CA ILE A 11 16.05 10.39 -9.13
C ILE A 11 15.65 9.02 -8.57
N ILE A 12 16.58 8.30 -7.92
CA ILE A 12 16.27 7.01 -7.29
C ILE A 12 15.27 7.22 -6.15
N ALA A 13 15.47 8.23 -5.31
CA ALA A 13 14.53 8.57 -4.25
C ALA A 13 13.12 8.79 -4.79
N PHE A 14 13.01 9.55 -5.89
CA PHE A 14 11.74 9.86 -6.52
C PHE A 14 11.06 8.62 -7.11
N ALA A 15 11.82 7.76 -7.80
CA ALA A 15 11.29 6.51 -8.35
C ALA A 15 10.71 5.60 -7.25
N LEU A 16 11.42 5.47 -6.12
CA LEU A 16 10.92 4.72 -4.96
C LEU A 16 9.67 5.37 -4.35
N GLY A 17 9.64 6.71 -4.30
CA GLY A 17 8.47 7.46 -3.85
C GLY A 17 7.23 7.20 -4.72
N ILE A 18 7.38 7.12 -6.04
CA ILE A 18 6.29 6.74 -6.95
C ILE A 18 5.83 5.31 -6.69
N VAL A 19 6.76 4.36 -6.54
CA VAL A 19 6.41 2.97 -6.26
C VAL A 19 5.59 2.86 -4.97
N ALA A 20 6.02 3.54 -3.91
CA ALA A 20 5.29 3.59 -2.64
C ALA A 20 3.91 4.23 -2.77
N LEU A 21 3.80 5.32 -3.54
CA LEU A 21 2.56 6.07 -3.74
C LEU A 21 1.54 5.37 -4.63
N VAL A 22 1.99 4.53 -5.57
CA VAL A 22 1.12 3.98 -6.62
C VAL A 22 0.96 2.47 -6.46
N VAL A 23 2.05 1.72 -6.41
CA VAL A 23 2.01 0.25 -6.43
C VAL A 23 1.36 -0.28 -5.16
N ALA A 24 1.77 0.25 -3.99
CA ALA A 24 1.23 -0.24 -2.73
C ALA A 24 -0.28 0.04 -2.59
N PRO A 25 -0.81 1.26 -2.85
CA PRO A 25 -2.25 1.48 -2.79
C PRO A 25 -3.06 0.68 -3.79
N ILE A 26 -2.51 0.37 -4.98
CA ILE A 26 -3.17 -0.52 -5.95
C ILE A 26 -3.31 -1.92 -5.36
N LEU A 27 -2.22 -2.50 -4.85
CA LEU A 27 -2.24 -3.83 -4.23
C LEU A 27 -3.16 -3.87 -3.00
N GLY A 28 -3.08 -2.85 -2.15
CA GLY A 28 -3.94 -2.71 -0.98
C GLY A 28 -5.42 -2.54 -1.34
N GLY A 29 -5.73 -1.81 -2.41
CA GLY A 29 -7.09 -1.66 -2.91
C GLY A 29 -7.65 -2.95 -3.51
N ILE A 30 -6.87 -3.66 -4.33
CA ILE A 30 -7.27 -4.96 -4.90
C ILE A 30 -7.51 -5.98 -3.79
N SER A 31 -6.56 -6.10 -2.85
CA SER A 31 -6.69 -6.96 -1.67
C SER A 31 -7.92 -6.57 -0.84
N GLY A 32 -8.08 -5.28 -0.52
CA GLY A 32 -9.20 -4.76 0.25
C GLY A 32 -10.55 -5.12 -0.37
N TYR A 33 -10.72 -4.91 -1.69
CA TYR A 33 -11.95 -5.28 -2.39
C TYR A 33 -12.25 -6.78 -2.27
N GLN A 34 -11.26 -7.64 -2.52
CA GLN A 34 -11.49 -9.09 -2.51
C GLN A 34 -11.75 -9.62 -1.10
N VAL A 35 -11.04 -9.10 -0.10
CA VAL A 35 -11.31 -9.40 1.31
C VAL A 35 -12.73 -8.98 1.66
N GLY A 36 -13.11 -7.74 1.29
CA GLY A 36 -14.46 -7.21 1.51
C GLY A 36 -15.55 -8.09 0.89
N PHE A 37 -15.36 -8.47 -0.37
CA PHE A 37 -16.30 -9.33 -1.10
C PHE A 37 -16.47 -10.70 -0.42
N GLY A 38 -15.41 -11.25 0.15
CA GLY A 38 -15.43 -12.53 0.86
C GLY A 38 -16.00 -12.47 2.28
N LEU A 39 -16.20 -11.29 2.88
CA LEU A 39 -16.64 -11.14 4.27
C LEU A 39 -17.92 -11.91 4.63
N PRO A 40 -19.00 -11.96 3.83
CA PRO A 40 -20.20 -12.71 4.18
C PRO A 40 -19.90 -14.20 4.45
N SER A 41 -19.04 -14.81 3.64
CA SER A 41 -18.62 -16.21 3.83
C SER A 41 -17.80 -16.40 5.10
N VAL A 42 -16.97 -15.41 5.47
CA VAL A 42 -16.19 -15.41 6.71
C VAL A 42 -17.09 -15.32 7.93
N VAL A 43 -18.16 -14.50 7.87
CA VAL A 43 -19.12 -14.32 8.96
C VAL A 43 -19.89 -15.60 9.26
N GLU A 44 -20.25 -16.41 8.25
CA GLU A 44 -20.92 -17.71 8.49
C GLU A 44 -20.05 -18.73 9.21
N HIS A 45 -18.73 -18.64 9.05
CA HIS A 45 -17.78 -19.58 9.65
C HIS A 45 -17.17 -19.07 10.95
N ILE A 46 -17.58 -17.88 11.42
CA ILE A 46 -17.00 -17.21 12.59
C ILE A 46 -17.27 -18.00 13.89
N ASP A 47 -18.42 -18.69 13.96
CA ASP A 47 -18.83 -19.50 15.11
C ASP A 47 -18.09 -20.86 15.18
N GLN A 48 -17.46 -21.31 14.10
CA GLN A 48 -16.76 -22.60 14.02
C GLN A 48 -15.28 -22.52 14.45
N ALA A 49 -14.77 -21.32 14.77
CA ALA A 49 -13.34 -21.04 14.85
C ALA A 49 -12.95 -20.17 16.06
N ALA A 50 -13.55 -20.42 17.23
CA ALA A 50 -13.32 -19.60 18.42
C ALA A 50 -11.85 -19.56 18.91
N ASP A 51 -11.02 -20.55 18.53
CA ASP A 51 -9.64 -20.70 19.03
C ASP A 51 -8.53 -20.51 17.97
N ASP A 52 -8.85 -20.34 16.68
CA ASP A 52 -7.84 -20.16 15.61
C ASP A 52 -8.36 -19.25 14.48
N LEU A 53 -7.48 -18.52 13.81
CA LEU A 53 -7.79 -17.61 12.69
C LEU A 53 -8.20 -18.36 11.40
N SER A 54 -8.63 -19.62 11.52
CA SER A 54 -9.03 -20.49 10.42
C SER A 54 -10.26 -19.98 9.66
N PHE A 55 -11.12 -19.19 10.31
CA PHE A 55 -12.24 -18.52 9.66
C PHE A 55 -11.81 -17.51 8.57
N LEU A 56 -10.55 -17.02 8.59
CA LEU A 56 -9.99 -16.18 7.53
C LEU A 56 -9.45 -16.98 6.34
N SER A 57 -9.44 -18.31 6.41
CA SER A 57 -9.02 -19.18 5.30
C SER A 57 -9.62 -18.79 3.94
N PRO A 58 -10.91 -18.40 3.82
CA PRO A 58 -11.50 -18.00 2.54
C PRO A 58 -10.87 -16.77 1.89
N VAL A 59 -10.25 -15.89 2.69
CA VAL A 59 -9.67 -14.60 2.24
C VAL A 59 -8.18 -14.46 2.53
N ARG A 60 -7.54 -15.54 2.98
CA ARG A 60 -6.17 -15.52 3.51
C ARG A 60 -5.13 -15.08 2.47
N ASP A 61 -5.24 -15.58 1.25
CA ASP A 61 -4.29 -15.25 0.18
C ASP A 61 -4.38 -13.77 -0.19
N GLN A 62 -5.58 -13.20 -0.13
CA GLN A 62 -5.86 -11.80 -0.38
C GLN A 62 -5.31 -10.92 0.74
N VAL A 63 -5.47 -11.34 2.00
CA VAL A 63 -4.86 -10.68 3.15
C VAL A 63 -3.34 -10.68 3.01
N LEU A 64 -2.73 -11.82 2.68
CA LEU A 64 -1.28 -11.93 2.46
C LEU A 64 -0.80 -11.02 1.34
N LEU A 65 -1.54 -10.91 0.23
CA LEU A 65 -1.22 -9.97 -0.85
C LEU A 65 -1.28 -8.51 -0.36
N GLY A 66 -2.26 -8.18 0.47
CA GLY A 66 -2.37 -6.87 1.12
C GLY A 66 -1.19 -6.57 2.05
N GLU A 67 -0.77 -7.55 2.86
CA GLU A 67 0.39 -7.45 3.74
C GLU A 67 1.69 -7.28 2.96
N ILE A 68 1.91 -8.07 1.90
CA ILE A 68 3.09 -7.93 1.02
C ILE A 68 3.10 -6.54 0.38
N GLY A 69 1.96 -6.07 -0.13
CA GLY A 69 1.83 -4.72 -0.68
C GLY A 69 2.14 -3.64 0.35
N PHE A 70 1.63 -3.79 1.58
CA PHE A 70 1.89 -2.88 2.70
C PHE A 70 3.38 -2.83 3.07
N TRP A 71 4.02 -3.99 3.23
CA TRP A 71 5.44 -4.06 3.61
C TRP A 71 6.36 -3.57 2.48
N ALA A 72 6.08 -3.94 1.23
CA ALA A 72 6.81 -3.43 0.07
C ALA A 72 6.67 -1.90 -0.07
N GLY A 73 5.46 -1.38 0.11
CA GLY A 73 5.18 0.05 0.14
C GLY A 73 5.92 0.78 1.26
N THR A 74 5.92 0.20 2.46
CA THR A 74 6.61 0.76 3.63
C THR A 74 8.12 0.83 3.40
N LEU A 75 8.73 -0.27 2.93
CA LEU A 75 10.17 -0.31 2.65
C LEU A 75 10.57 0.71 1.57
N THR A 76 9.80 0.78 0.48
CA THR A 76 10.06 1.74 -0.61
C THR A 76 9.81 3.19 -0.18
N GLY A 77 8.78 3.45 0.63
CA GLY A 77 8.49 4.77 1.17
C GLY A 77 9.56 5.27 2.14
N ILE A 78 10.02 4.43 3.06
CA ILE A 78 11.14 4.73 3.96
C ILE A 78 12.41 5.01 3.15
N ALA A 79 12.72 4.16 2.15
CA ALA A 79 13.87 4.37 1.29
C ALA A 79 13.77 5.70 0.51
N ALA A 80 12.58 6.06 0.00
CA ALA A 80 12.35 7.34 -0.67
C ALA A 80 12.60 8.54 0.26
N ILE A 81 12.16 8.46 1.52
CA ILE A 81 12.41 9.49 2.54
C ILE A 81 13.90 9.62 2.81
N VAL A 82 14.58 8.52 3.13
CA VAL A 82 16.01 8.51 3.49
C VAL A 82 16.88 9.00 2.32
N LEU A 83 16.66 8.47 1.11
CA LEU A 83 17.37 8.91 -0.08
C LEU A 83 17.01 10.37 -0.43
N GLY A 84 15.76 10.78 -0.25
CA GLY A 84 15.32 12.16 -0.46
C GLY A 84 16.08 13.15 0.41
N ILE A 85 16.19 12.86 1.71
CA ILE A 85 16.97 13.65 2.67
C ILE A 85 18.44 13.70 2.27
N MET A 86 19.04 12.56 1.91
CA MET A 86 20.44 12.52 1.45
C MET A 86 20.67 13.32 0.17
N ALA A 87 19.73 13.29 -0.79
CA ALA A 87 19.81 14.06 -2.03
C ALA A 87 19.76 15.56 -1.76
N ILE A 88 18.93 15.97 -0.79
CA ILE A 88 18.83 17.36 -0.34
C ILE A 88 20.14 17.80 0.32
N ALA A 89 20.64 17.03 1.29
CA ALA A 89 21.86 17.34 2.04
C ALA A 89 23.10 17.41 1.13
N LYS A 90 23.24 16.45 0.19
CA LYS A 90 24.38 16.37 -0.74
C LYS A 90 24.26 17.31 -1.94
N ARG A 91 23.14 18.03 -2.09
CA ARG A 91 22.80 18.86 -3.25
C ARG A 91 22.83 18.07 -4.58
N GLN A 92 22.42 16.80 -4.54
CA GLN A 92 22.41 15.85 -5.67
C GLN A 92 20.99 15.60 -6.15
N GLY A 93 20.43 16.55 -6.91
CA GLY A 93 19.04 16.45 -7.39
C GLY A 93 18.00 16.89 -6.34
N ARG A 94 18.21 18.05 -5.71
CA ARG A 94 17.35 18.60 -4.64
C ARG A 94 15.85 18.56 -4.95
N GLY A 95 15.44 18.94 -6.16
CA GLY A 95 14.02 18.93 -6.54
C GLY A 95 13.42 17.53 -6.42
N TRP A 96 14.05 16.54 -7.04
CA TRP A 96 13.64 15.14 -6.94
C TRP A 96 13.65 14.61 -5.50
N GLY A 97 14.65 14.98 -4.70
CA GLY A 97 14.73 14.58 -3.29
C GLY A 97 13.59 15.15 -2.43
N ILE A 98 13.19 16.40 -2.66
CA ILE A 98 12.05 17.02 -1.96
C ILE A 98 10.75 16.34 -2.39
N THR A 99 10.55 16.12 -3.68
CA THR A 99 9.36 15.43 -4.17
C THR A 99 9.29 14.02 -3.59
N ALA A 100 10.38 13.25 -3.62
CA ALA A 100 10.47 11.91 -3.04
C ALA A 100 10.08 11.89 -1.56
N LEU A 101 10.59 12.84 -0.77
CA LEU A 101 10.26 13.00 0.65
C LEU A 101 8.76 13.19 0.84
N VAL A 102 8.15 14.12 0.10
CA VAL A 102 6.71 14.40 0.17
C VAL A 102 5.89 13.16 -0.23
N LEU A 103 6.26 12.49 -1.32
CA LEU A 103 5.58 11.27 -1.77
C LEU A 103 5.66 10.18 -0.70
N GLY A 104 6.83 9.96 -0.10
CA GLY A 104 7.00 8.97 0.96
C GLY A 104 6.16 9.25 2.20
N VAL A 105 5.95 10.52 2.55
CA VAL A 105 5.09 10.93 3.69
C VAL A 105 3.60 10.79 3.36
N VAL A 106 3.20 11.10 2.13
CA VAL A 106 1.79 11.06 1.71
C VAL A 106 1.32 9.64 1.38
N ALA A 107 2.21 8.76 0.90
CA ALA A 107 1.87 7.42 0.45
C ALA A 107 1.09 6.56 1.46
N PRO A 108 1.43 6.53 2.77
CA PRO A 108 0.65 5.77 3.76
C PRO A 108 -0.82 6.22 3.85
N ALA A 109 -1.07 7.53 3.81
CA ALA A 109 -2.44 8.06 3.86
C ALA A 109 -3.26 7.62 2.63
N ILE A 110 -2.65 7.64 1.44
CA ILE A 110 -3.28 7.16 0.21
C ILE A 110 -3.54 5.65 0.27
N PHE A 111 -2.58 4.87 0.78
CA PHE A 111 -2.73 3.43 0.96
C PHE A 111 -3.94 3.09 1.82
N PHE A 112 -4.04 3.65 3.03
CA PHE A 112 -5.15 3.36 3.94
C PHE A 112 -6.49 3.85 3.37
N THR A 113 -6.50 5.01 2.71
CA THR A 113 -7.72 5.50 2.04
C THR A 113 -8.20 4.54 0.96
N ALA A 114 -7.29 4.11 0.07
CA ALA A 114 -7.62 3.17 -1.01
C ALA A 114 -8.09 1.82 -0.46
N LEU A 115 -7.40 1.29 0.54
CA LEU A 115 -7.76 0.04 1.21
C LEU A 115 -9.14 0.12 1.86
N SER A 116 -9.43 1.18 2.63
CA SER A 116 -10.72 1.34 3.31
C SER A 116 -11.89 1.50 2.33
N VAL A 117 -11.71 2.32 1.28
CA VAL A 117 -12.76 2.53 0.26
C VAL A 117 -13.05 1.23 -0.48
N MET A 118 -12.01 0.51 -0.90
CA MET A 118 -12.18 -0.74 -1.66
C MET A 118 -12.73 -1.86 -0.79
N LEU A 119 -12.31 -1.96 0.47
CA LEU A 119 -12.86 -2.90 1.44
C LEU A 119 -14.38 -2.68 1.64
N ALA A 120 -14.80 -1.43 1.85
CA ALA A 120 -16.21 -1.10 1.99
C ALA A 120 -17.01 -1.41 0.71
N ALA A 121 -16.45 -1.08 -0.46
CA ALA A 121 -17.08 -1.38 -1.74
C ALA A 121 -17.22 -2.90 -1.97
N GLY A 122 -16.17 -3.67 -1.68
CA GLY A 122 -16.18 -5.12 -1.74
C GLY A 122 -17.22 -5.73 -0.80
N ALA A 123 -17.29 -5.27 0.45
CA ALA A 123 -18.26 -5.73 1.44
C ALA A 123 -19.70 -5.52 0.97
N GLY A 124 -20.01 -4.34 0.43
CA GLY A 124 -21.33 -4.06 -0.14
C GLY A 124 -21.67 -4.98 -1.31
N ALA A 125 -20.74 -5.16 -2.24
CA ALA A 125 -20.93 -6.05 -3.40
C ALA A 125 -21.09 -7.52 -2.99
N GLY A 126 -20.28 -7.99 -2.05
CA GLY A 126 -20.35 -9.35 -1.50
C GLY A 126 -21.68 -9.61 -0.81
N ALA A 127 -22.15 -8.69 0.03
CA ALA A 127 -23.44 -8.82 0.71
C ALA A 127 -24.62 -8.92 -0.26
N VAL A 128 -24.65 -8.09 -1.31
CA VAL A 128 -25.69 -8.16 -2.35
C VAL A 128 -25.64 -9.49 -3.09
N SER A 129 -24.44 -9.96 -3.44
CA SER A 129 -24.27 -11.24 -4.14
C SER A 129 -24.65 -12.45 -3.27
N PHE A 130 -24.46 -12.35 -1.95
CA PHE A 130 -24.62 -13.47 -1.02
C PHE A 130 -26.06 -13.61 -0.53
N TYR A 131 -26.74 -12.50 -0.19
CA TYR A 131 -28.11 -12.51 0.34
C TYR A 131 -29.19 -12.22 -0.69
N GLY A 132 -28.80 -11.72 -1.88
CA GLY A 132 -29.73 -11.38 -2.97
C GLY A 132 -30.09 -12.54 -3.91
N SER A 133 -29.45 -13.71 -3.72
CA SER A 133 -29.74 -14.98 -4.40
C SER A 133 -30.57 -15.91 -3.52
#